data_AF-A0A5C5T6X4-F1
#
_entry.id   AF-A0A5C5T6X4-F1
#
_cell.length_a   1.000
_cell.length_b   1.000
_cell.length_c   1.000
_cell.angle_alpha   90.00
_cell.angle_beta   90.00
_cell.angle_gamma   90.00
#
_symmetry.space_group_name_H-M   'P 1'
#
loop_
_entity.id
_entity.type
_entity.pdbx_description
1 polymer ?
#
loop_
_entity_poly.entity_id
_entity_poly.type
_entity_poly.pdbx_seq_one_letter_code
_entity_poly.pdbx_strand_id
1 'polypeptide(L)'
;MKSSKNEVVYLVLTILCVIFIGTIYFIFGNIRQANVSVTPTPSITASQVDNKNLEAAQAAVQAAEANKSEESIALAHEALQQVQDEKDKLELQAKLDDLSTELTNQQVATTAVETAEASLSAEDVQAAREAIEQLKDDAKKNELQVRLEAIATEN
;
A
#
# COMPACT_ATOMS: atom_id res chain seq x y z
N MET A 1 -0.87 -0.22 35.24
CA MET A 1 -1.71 0.26 34.12
C MET A 1 -1.46 -0.66 32.94
N LYS A 2 -2.47 -1.45 32.52
CA LYS A 2 -2.34 -2.34 31.35
C LYS A 2 -2.39 -1.46 30.10
N SER A 3 -1.24 -1.23 29.48
CA SER A 3 -1.18 -0.54 28.19
C SER A 3 -1.92 -1.41 27.16
N SER A 4 -2.95 -0.85 26.54
CA SER A 4 -3.73 -1.57 25.53
C SER A 4 -2.88 -1.69 24.26
N LYS A 5 -2.89 -2.86 23.60
CA LYS A 5 -2.07 -3.11 22.40
C LYS A 5 -2.32 -2.05 21.32
N ASN A 6 -3.53 -1.52 21.25
CA ASN A 6 -3.92 -0.49 20.30
C ASN A 6 -3.30 0.88 20.64
N GLU A 7 -3.19 1.23 21.91
CA GLU A 7 -2.56 2.49 22.34
C GLU A 7 -1.06 2.51 22.02
N VAL A 8 -0.36 1.39 22.20
CA VAL A 8 1.05 1.27 21.79
C VAL A 8 1.21 1.36 20.27
N VAL A 9 0.28 0.77 19.51
CA VAL A 9 0.27 0.87 18.04
C VAL A 9 0.03 2.31 17.58
N TYR A 10 -0.96 3.02 18.13
CA TYR A 10 -1.20 4.42 17.79
C TYR A 10 -0.06 5.33 18.23
N LEU A 11 0.59 5.03 19.36
CA LEU A 11 1.75 5.79 19.85
C LEU A 11 2.95 5.61 18.91
N VAL A 12 3.23 4.40 18.45
CA VAL A 12 4.29 4.12 17.47
C VAL A 12 3.95 4.70 16.09
N LEU A 13 2.68 4.60 15.65
CA LEU A 13 2.21 5.15 14.38
C LEU A 13 2.31 6.68 14.36
N THR A 14 1.91 7.36 15.44
CA THR A 14 2.03 8.82 15.56
C THR A 14 3.50 9.26 15.56
N ILE A 15 4.37 8.52 16.25
CA ILE A 15 5.82 8.81 16.25
C ILE A 15 6.40 8.64 14.84
N LEU A 16 6.05 7.57 14.12
CA LEU A 16 6.48 7.36 12.74
C LEU A 16 5.96 8.46 11.80
N CYS A 17 4.71 8.87 11.96
CA CYS A 17 4.07 9.91 11.16
C CYS A 17 4.72 11.28 11.39
N VAL A 18 5.04 11.63 12.64
CA VAL A 18 5.76 12.88 12.99
C VAL A 18 7.20 12.86 12.46
N ILE A 19 7.88 11.72 12.47
CA ILE A 19 9.23 11.59 11.87
C ILE A 19 9.15 11.78 10.35
N PHE A 20 8.19 11.15 9.68
CA PHE A 20 7.98 11.32 8.23
C PHE A 20 7.66 12.77 7.85
N ILE A 21 6.72 13.41 8.56
CA ILE A 21 6.37 14.82 8.35
C ILE A 21 7.59 15.72 8.64
N GLY A 22 8.34 15.44 9.71
CA GLY A 22 9.56 16.17 10.06
C GLY A 22 10.66 16.07 9.01
N THR A 23 10.85 14.89 8.38
CA THR A 23 11.81 14.73 7.27
C THR A 23 11.41 15.50 6.02
N ILE A 24 10.10 15.56 5.72
CA ILE A 24 9.56 16.39 4.61
C ILE A 24 9.84 17.88 4.89
N TYR A 25 9.60 18.35 6.11
CA TYR A 25 9.89 19.75 6.49
C TYR A 25 11.39 20.09 6.57
N PHE A 26 12.24 19.16 6.99
CA PHE A 26 13.70 19.38 7.06
C PHE A 26 14.33 19.51 5.67
N ILE A 27 13.85 18.73 4.69
CA ILE A 27 14.31 18.80 3.30
C ILE A 27 13.82 20.09 2.61
N PHE A 28 12.63 20.59 2.95
CA PHE A 28 12.09 21.85 2.39
C PHE A 28 12.49 23.13 3.15
N GLY A 29 12.94 23.06 4.41
CA GLY A 29 13.24 24.23 5.25
C GLY A 29 14.60 24.90 5.03
N ASN A 30 15.54 24.26 4.33
CA ASN A 30 16.92 24.74 4.18
C ASN A 30 17.17 25.70 3.00
N ILE A 31 16.14 26.27 2.37
CA ILE A 31 16.32 27.19 1.23
C ILE A 31 16.03 28.63 1.69
N ARG A 32 17.05 29.30 2.24
CA ARG A 32 17.10 30.77 2.24
C ARG A 32 18.48 31.28 1.80
N GLN A 33 18.41 32.13 0.77
CA GLN A 33 19.37 33.10 0.17
C GLN A 33 19.61 32.76 -1.31
N ALA A 34 19.50 33.67 -2.29
CA ALA A 34 19.53 35.13 -2.29
C ALA A 34 18.75 35.70 -3.49
N ASN A 35 18.43 36.99 -3.43
CA ASN A 35 17.91 37.79 -4.55
C ASN A 35 18.66 37.52 -5.87
N VAL A 36 17.93 37.15 -6.92
CA VAL A 36 18.36 37.36 -8.31
C VAL A 36 17.15 37.85 -9.11
N SER A 37 17.35 39.01 -9.74
CA SER A 37 16.37 39.80 -10.47
C SER A 37 15.70 39.05 -11.64
N VAL A 38 14.45 39.43 -11.88
CA VAL A 38 13.52 38.93 -12.91
C VAL A 38 14.05 38.97 -14.36
N THR A 39 13.86 37.88 -15.11
CA THR A 39 13.46 37.86 -16.54
C THR A 39 12.96 36.45 -16.92
N PRO A 40 11.91 36.29 -17.76
CA PRO A 40 11.16 35.04 -17.87
C PRO A 40 11.76 34.09 -18.91
N THR A 41 11.94 32.82 -18.54
CA THR A 41 12.17 31.71 -19.48
C THR A 41 11.46 30.48 -18.94
N PRO A 42 10.31 30.05 -19.50
CA PRO A 42 9.37 29.13 -18.84
C PRO A 42 9.70 27.64 -19.01
N SER A 43 10.95 27.25 -19.26
CA SER A 43 11.24 25.87 -19.73
C SER A 43 12.07 25.01 -18.79
N ILE A 44 12.50 25.50 -17.62
CA ILE A 44 13.33 24.72 -16.68
C ILE A 44 12.53 24.23 -15.45
N THR A 45 11.40 24.87 -15.12
CA THR A 45 10.64 24.58 -13.89
C THR A 45 9.64 23.43 -14.02
N ALA A 46 9.03 23.21 -15.18
CA ALA A 46 8.00 22.18 -15.35
C ALA A 46 8.60 20.76 -15.32
N SER A 47 9.63 20.52 -16.13
CA SER A 47 10.26 19.19 -16.25
C SER A 47 10.95 18.71 -14.98
N GLN A 48 11.46 19.61 -14.13
CA GLN A 48 12.03 19.24 -12.82
C GLN A 48 10.96 18.88 -11.79
N VAL A 49 9.83 19.58 -11.79
CA VAL A 49 8.70 19.27 -10.89
C VAL A 49 8.05 17.94 -11.29
N ASP A 50 7.93 17.69 -12.60
CA ASP A 50 7.40 16.42 -13.12
C ASP A 50 8.25 15.22 -12.71
N ASN A 51 9.58 15.35 -12.81
CA ASN A 51 10.50 14.30 -12.41
C ASN A 51 10.37 13.98 -10.90
N LYS A 52 10.31 15.01 -10.06
CA LYS A 52 10.15 14.85 -8.60
C LYS A 52 8.80 14.22 -8.23
N ASN A 53 7.72 14.59 -8.90
CA ASN A 53 6.40 14.02 -8.66
C ASN A 53 6.35 12.55 -9.10
N LEU A 54 7.02 12.20 -10.20
CA LEU A 54 7.17 10.82 -10.64
C LEU A 54 7.96 9.98 -9.63
N GLU A 55 9.10 10.46 -9.14
CA GLU A 55 9.89 9.79 -8.11
C GLU A 55 9.07 9.55 -6.83
N ALA A 56 8.30 10.55 -6.39
CA ALA A 56 7.43 10.44 -5.23
C ALA A 56 6.32 9.39 -5.44
N ALA A 57 5.68 9.36 -6.62
CA ALA A 57 4.68 8.36 -6.95
C ALA A 57 5.28 6.95 -6.99
N GLN A 58 6.46 6.77 -7.58
CA GLN A 58 7.15 5.47 -7.60
C GLN A 58 7.50 4.99 -6.19
N ALA A 59 7.98 5.88 -5.32
CA ALA A 59 8.28 5.54 -3.93
C ALA A 59 7.01 5.15 -3.15
N ALA A 60 5.89 5.85 -3.39
CA ALA A 60 4.62 5.52 -2.77
C ALA A 60 4.06 4.17 -3.25
N VAL A 61 4.18 3.85 -4.54
CA VAL A 61 3.82 2.52 -5.07
C VAL A 61 4.69 1.42 -4.44
N GLN A 62 6.00 1.61 -4.32
CA GLN A 62 6.87 0.64 -3.64
C GLN A 62 6.51 0.46 -2.16
N ALA A 63 6.14 1.54 -1.47
CA ALA A 63 5.65 1.44 -0.10
C ALA A 63 4.33 0.66 -0.01
N ALA A 64 3.43 0.83 -0.98
CA ALA A 64 2.20 0.05 -1.08
C ALA A 64 2.46 -1.43 -1.35
N GLU A 65 3.43 -1.77 -2.21
CA GLU A 65 3.86 -3.15 -2.46
C GLU A 65 4.45 -3.81 -1.21
N ALA A 66 5.21 -3.07 -0.41
CA ALA A 66 5.86 -3.57 0.79
C ALA A 66 4.90 -3.74 1.97
N ASN A 67 4.02 -2.76 2.20
CA ASN A 67 3.11 -2.75 3.36
C ASN A 67 1.78 -3.44 3.08
N LYS A 68 1.35 -3.52 1.81
CA LYS A 68 0.07 -4.12 1.36
C LYS A 68 -1.10 -3.68 2.24
N SER A 69 -1.27 -2.37 2.41
CA SER A 69 -2.35 -1.78 3.20
C SER A 69 -3.16 -0.78 2.39
N GLU A 70 -4.45 -0.65 2.73
CA GLU A 70 -5.36 0.32 2.09
C GLU A 70 -4.82 1.76 2.22
N GLU A 71 -4.24 2.10 3.36
CA GLU A 71 -3.62 3.41 3.59
C GLU A 71 -2.44 3.66 2.64
N SER A 72 -1.55 2.67 2.45
CA SER A 72 -0.40 2.83 1.56
C SER A 72 -0.84 2.95 0.09
N ILE A 73 -1.88 2.21 -0.30
CA ILE A 73 -2.48 2.29 -1.64
C ILE A 73 -3.14 3.66 -1.86
N ALA A 74 -3.86 4.18 -0.86
CA ALA A 74 -4.48 5.50 -0.93
C ALA A 74 -3.42 6.61 -1.09
N LEU A 75 -2.35 6.58 -0.29
CA LEU A 75 -1.23 7.52 -0.40
C LEU A 75 -0.55 7.45 -1.78
N ALA A 76 -0.41 6.25 -2.35
CA ALA A 76 0.15 6.09 -3.67
C ALA A 76 -0.78 6.64 -4.78
N HIS A 77 -2.11 6.47 -4.63
CA HIS A 77 -3.07 7.13 -5.52
C HIS A 77 -3.02 8.66 -5.43
N GLU A 78 -2.86 9.21 -4.23
CA GLU A 78 -2.70 10.67 -4.05
C GLU A 78 -1.43 11.19 -4.72
N ALA A 79 -0.30 10.48 -4.57
CA ALA A 79 0.95 10.82 -5.23
C ALA A 79 0.84 10.75 -6.77
N LEU A 80 0.14 9.74 -7.30
CA LEU A 80 -0.12 9.59 -8.74
C LEU A 80 -0.93 10.73 -9.35
N GLN A 81 -1.81 11.38 -8.58
CA GLN A 81 -2.56 12.52 -9.06
C GLN A 81 -1.67 13.74 -9.37
N GLN A 82 -0.45 13.78 -8.82
CA GLN A 82 0.52 14.85 -9.06
C GLN A 82 1.43 14.58 -10.27
N VAL A 83 1.38 13.38 -10.86
CA VAL A 83 2.18 13.03 -12.05
C VAL A 83 1.51 13.60 -13.30
N GLN A 84 2.25 14.42 -14.04
CA GLN A 84 1.76 15.07 -15.27
C GLN A 84 1.91 14.21 -16.52
N ASP A 85 2.96 13.37 -16.59
CA ASP A 85 3.15 12.45 -17.72
C ASP A 85 2.08 11.35 -17.69
N GLU A 86 1.21 11.35 -18.69
CA GLU A 86 0.08 10.43 -18.76
C GLU A 86 0.51 8.97 -18.92
N LYS A 87 1.62 8.71 -19.62
CA LYS A 87 2.12 7.35 -19.85
C LYS A 87 2.65 6.76 -18.55
N ASP A 88 3.47 7.49 -17.83
CA ASP A 88 4.02 7.06 -16.54
C ASP A 88 2.93 6.93 -15.48
N LYS A 89 1.96 7.85 -15.47
CA LYS A 89 0.79 7.78 -14.61
C LYS A 89 -0.03 6.52 -14.86
N LEU A 90 -0.29 6.18 -16.13
CA LEU A 90 -1.08 5.01 -16.49
C LEU A 90 -0.38 3.70 -16.11
N GLU A 91 0.94 3.62 -16.27
CA GLU A 91 1.72 2.45 -15.86
C GLU A 91 1.67 2.23 -14.34
N LEU A 92 1.88 3.29 -13.56
CA LEU A 92 1.85 3.22 -12.10
C LEU A 92 0.43 2.99 -11.56
N GLN A 93 -0.59 3.54 -12.22
CA GLN A 93 -1.98 3.30 -11.87
C GLN A 93 -2.35 1.82 -12.06
N ALA A 94 -1.95 1.20 -13.18
CA ALA A 94 -2.19 -0.22 -13.40
C ALA A 94 -1.57 -1.09 -12.28
N LYS A 95 -0.35 -0.75 -11.83
CA LYS A 95 0.30 -1.44 -10.71
C LYS A 95 -0.48 -1.30 -9.40
N LEU A 96 -0.99 -0.09 -9.10
CA LEU A 96 -1.84 0.10 -7.92
C LEU A 96 -3.17 -0.63 -8.00
N ASP A 97 -3.79 -0.65 -9.17
CA ASP A 97 -5.07 -1.36 -9.37
C ASP A 97 -4.87 -2.87 -9.16
N ASP A 98 -3.76 -3.42 -9.65
CA ASP A 98 -3.35 -4.81 -9.38
C ASP A 98 -3.12 -5.09 -7.89
N LEU A 99 -2.44 -4.18 -7.18
CA LEU A 99 -2.20 -4.30 -5.74
C LEU A 99 -3.49 -4.20 -4.92
N SER A 100 -4.39 -3.29 -5.29
CA SER A 100 -5.69 -3.12 -4.65
C SER A 100 -6.56 -4.36 -4.83
N THR A 101 -6.54 -4.94 -6.03
CA THR A 101 -7.22 -6.20 -6.33
C THR A 101 -6.64 -7.34 -5.50
N GLU A 102 -5.32 -7.46 -5.45
CA GLU A 102 -4.65 -8.51 -4.66
C GLU A 102 -4.95 -8.37 -3.16
N LEU A 103 -4.93 -7.15 -2.61
CA LEU A 103 -5.28 -6.89 -1.21
C LEU A 103 -6.72 -7.32 -0.90
N THR A 104 -7.66 -6.97 -1.78
CA THR A 104 -9.06 -7.38 -1.67
C THR A 104 -9.17 -8.91 -1.70
N ASN A 105 -8.49 -9.57 -2.63
CA ASN A 105 -8.51 -11.03 -2.73
C ASN A 105 -7.95 -11.68 -1.45
N GLN A 106 -6.88 -11.14 -0.86
CA GLN A 106 -6.32 -11.63 0.40
C GLN A 106 -7.29 -11.49 1.57
N GLN A 107 -8.03 -10.38 1.65
CA GLN A 107 -9.09 -10.20 2.66
C GLN A 107 -10.22 -11.21 2.48
N VAL A 108 -10.69 -11.42 1.25
CA VAL A 108 -11.75 -12.39 0.92
C VAL A 108 -11.30 -13.81 1.25
N ALA A 109 -10.11 -14.22 0.82
CA ALA A 109 -9.58 -15.55 1.09
C ALA A 109 -9.38 -15.79 2.60
N THR A 110 -8.87 -14.80 3.33
CA THR A 110 -8.71 -14.91 4.79
C THR A 110 -10.06 -15.09 5.47
N THR A 111 -11.07 -14.29 5.11
CA THR A 111 -12.43 -14.36 5.67
C THR A 111 -13.09 -15.70 5.34
N ALA A 112 -12.90 -16.22 4.12
CA ALA A 112 -13.43 -17.51 3.71
C ALA A 112 -12.81 -18.67 4.51
N VAL A 113 -11.49 -18.63 4.74
CA VAL A 113 -10.81 -19.63 5.60
C VAL A 113 -11.33 -19.55 7.04
N GLU A 114 -11.46 -18.36 7.61
CA GLU A 114 -12.04 -18.19 8.96
C GLU A 114 -13.48 -18.72 9.06
N THR A 115 -14.27 -18.54 8.00
CA THR A 115 -15.63 -19.07 7.92
C THR A 115 -15.62 -20.59 7.86
N ALA A 116 -14.75 -21.19 7.04
CA ALA A 116 -14.59 -22.64 6.95
C ALA A 116 -14.07 -23.24 8.27
N GLU A 117 -13.17 -22.57 8.96
CA GLU A 117 -12.69 -22.97 10.31
C GLU A 117 -13.82 -22.95 11.35
N ALA A 118 -14.73 -21.97 11.25
CA ALA A 118 -15.84 -21.84 12.19
C ALA A 118 -17.00 -22.80 11.90
N SER A 119 -17.33 -23.02 10.62
CA SER A 119 -18.49 -23.82 10.22
C SER A 119 -18.17 -25.30 10.06
N LEU A 120 -16.93 -25.63 9.68
CA LEU A 120 -16.46 -26.96 9.29
C LEU A 120 -17.28 -27.58 8.15
N SER A 121 -17.97 -26.75 7.35
CA SER A 121 -18.83 -27.23 6.27
C SER A 121 -18.01 -27.47 4.99
N ALA A 122 -18.37 -28.51 4.23
CA ALA A 122 -17.72 -28.79 2.96
C ALA A 122 -17.92 -27.68 1.92
N GLU A 123 -19.03 -26.94 2.01
CA GLU A 123 -19.33 -25.80 1.15
C GLU A 123 -18.40 -24.62 1.44
N ASP A 124 -18.21 -24.27 2.71
CA ASP A 124 -17.31 -23.18 3.11
C ASP A 124 -15.85 -23.53 2.84
N VAL A 125 -15.46 -24.80 3.04
CA VAL A 125 -14.12 -25.29 2.67
C VAL A 125 -13.88 -25.15 1.17
N GLN A 126 -14.89 -25.45 0.34
CA GLN A 126 -14.78 -25.28 -1.11
C GLN A 126 -14.70 -23.80 -1.51
N ALA A 127 -15.54 -22.94 -0.93
CA ALA A 127 -15.49 -21.49 -1.15
C ALA A 127 -14.12 -20.89 -0.75
N ALA A 128 -13.55 -21.35 0.37
CA ALA A 128 -12.21 -20.95 0.81
C ALA A 128 -11.13 -21.37 -0.20
N ARG A 129 -11.17 -22.60 -0.75
CA ARG A 129 -10.21 -23.01 -1.80
C ARG A 129 -10.30 -22.12 -3.04
N GLU A 130 -11.51 -21.83 -3.50
CA GLU A 130 -11.73 -21.00 -4.67
C GLU A 130 -11.20 -19.58 -4.46
N ALA A 131 -11.43 -19.00 -3.29
CA ALA A 131 -10.90 -17.68 -2.92
C ALA A 131 -9.37 -17.67 -2.83
N ILE A 132 -8.77 -18.70 -2.23
CA ILE A 132 -7.31 -18.86 -2.14
C ILE A 132 -6.68 -18.95 -3.53
N GLU A 133 -7.31 -19.63 -4.49
CA GLU A 133 -6.76 -19.77 -5.84
C GLU A 133 -6.63 -18.43 -6.58
N GLN A 134 -7.45 -17.44 -6.22
CA GLN A 134 -7.39 -16.08 -6.79
C GLN A 134 -6.18 -15.26 -6.30
N LEU A 135 -5.45 -15.73 -5.28
CA LEU A 135 -4.30 -15.01 -4.74
C LEU A 135 -3.09 -15.11 -5.68
N LYS A 136 -2.44 -13.98 -5.92
CA LYS A 136 -1.13 -13.91 -6.60
C LYS A 136 0.03 -14.05 -5.62
N ASP A 137 -0.17 -13.72 -4.34
CA ASP A 137 0.86 -13.88 -3.31
C ASP A 137 1.01 -15.36 -2.89
N ASP A 138 2.05 -16.03 -3.40
CA ASP A 138 2.31 -17.45 -3.13
C ASP A 138 2.51 -17.75 -1.64
N ALA A 139 3.10 -16.84 -0.88
CA ALA A 139 3.33 -17.04 0.55
C ALA A 139 2.00 -17.05 1.30
N LYS A 140 1.12 -16.08 1.00
CA LYS A 140 -0.21 -16.01 1.61
C LYS A 140 -1.10 -17.16 1.15
N LYS A 141 -1.03 -17.52 -0.14
CA LYS A 141 -1.72 -18.68 -0.71
C LYS A 141 -1.34 -19.95 0.05
N ASN A 142 -0.05 -20.23 0.23
CA ASN A 142 0.42 -21.41 0.97
C ASN A 142 0.00 -21.39 2.45
N GLU A 143 0.11 -20.24 3.13
CA GLU A 143 -0.32 -20.09 4.53
C GLU A 143 -1.79 -20.49 4.72
N LEU A 144 -2.67 -19.98 3.85
CA LEU A 144 -4.10 -20.23 3.92
C LEU A 144 -4.46 -21.66 3.50
N GLN A 145 -3.75 -22.25 2.53
CA GLN A 145 -3.96 -23.66 2.15
C GLN A 145 -3.64 -24.60 3.31
N VAL A 146 -2.52 -24.40 4.01
CA VAL A 146 -2.14 -25.23 5.17
C VAL A 146 -3.21 -25.17 6.26
N ARG A 147 -3.76 -23.98 6.54
CA ARG A 147 -4.87 -23.83 7.51
C ARG A 147 -6.09 -24.61 7.07
N LEU A 148 -6.47 -24.50 5.79
CA LEU A 148 -7.64 -25.16 5.24
C LEU A 148 -7.49 -26.71 5.20
N GLU A 149 -6.29 -27.22 4.94
CA GLU A 149 -5.99 -28.65 4.95
C GLU A 149 -6.05 -29.27 6.35
N ALA A 150 -5.67 -28.51 7.39
CA ALA A 150 -5.77 -28.97 8.77
C ALA A 150 -7.23 -29.31 9.14
N ILE A 151 -8.19 -28.49 8.69
CA ILE A 151 -9.62 -28.70 8.92
C ILE A 151 -10.13 -29.98 8.24
N ALA A 152 -9.61 -30.27 7.03
CA ALA A 152 -10.00 -31.44 6.25
C ALA A 152 -9.40 -32.76 6.77
N THR A 153 -8.36 -32.70 7.61
CA THR A 153 -7.69 -33.87 8.19
C THR A 153 -8.22 -34.22 9.58
N GLU A 154 -8.80 -33.26 10.31
CA GLU A 154 -9.35 -33.45 11.66
C GLU A 154 -10.83 -33.90 11.69
N ASN A 155 -11.56 -33.79 10.58
CA ASN A 155 -12.94 -34.31 10.42
C ASN A 155 -12.99 -35.63 9.64
#